data_AF-A0ABD5U0V5-F1
#
_entry.id   AF-A0ABD5U0V5-F1
#
_cell.length_a   1.000
_cell.length_b   1.000
_cell.length_c   1.000
_cell.angle_alpha   90.00
_cell.angle_beta   90.00
_cell.angle_gamma   90.00
#
_symmetry.space_group_name_H-M   'P 1'
#
loop_
_entity.id
_entity.type
_entity.pdbx_description
1 polymer ?
#
loop_
_entity_poly.entity_id
_entity_poly.type
_entity_poly.pdbx_seq_one_letter_code
_entity_poly.pdbx_strand_id
1 'polypeptide(L)'
;MPETAENTQMATTYPTKQQYRRWGEMADKLDMSKSGFIAAMVEAGMKKFDESVEPDKTNQELREQRDDLKNELDNARERINKLEDRLYHSDSAEIRWFVSKNPGTDFNCLVEHLRATVPERADDHLTTMEGESVEVRGEKLYPTPETAQEMQQR
;
A
#
# COMPACT_ATOMS: atom_id res chain seq x y z
N MET A 1 -50.72 26.08 5.38
CA MET A 1 -50.75 25.23 4.18
C MET A 1 -50.15 26.06 3.04
N PRO A 2 -48.87 25.89 2.66
CA PRO A 2 -48.29 26.75 1.64
C PRO A 2 -48.69 26.27 0.24
N GLU A 3 -48.95 27.27 -0.60
CA GLU A 3 -49.42 27.25 -1.98
C GLU A 3 -48.51 26.44 -2.90
N THR A 4 -48.76 25.13 -3.04
CA THR A 4 -48.01 24.25 -3.94
C THR A 4 -48.86 23.72 -5.10
N ALA A 5 -50.14 24.08 -5.17
CA ALA A 5 -51.07 23.47 -6.13
C ALA A 5 -50.87 23.94 -7.58
N GLU A 6 -50.39 25.17 -7.82
CA GLU A 6 -50.39 25.75 -9.18
C GLU A 6 -49.19 25.34 -10.06
N ASN A 7 -48.09 24.84 -9.49
CA ASN A 7 -46.85 24.49 -10.22
C ASN A 7 -46.29 23.09 -9.87
N THR A 8 -47.10 22.17 -9.36
CA THR A 8 -46.65 20.81 -9.03
C THR A 8 -47.26 19.74 -9.94
N GLN A 9 -46.45 18.76 -10.32
CA GLN A 9 -46.88 17.57 -11.06
C GLN A 9 -46.78 16.34 -10.15
N MET A 10 -47.80 15.48 -10.17
CA MET A 10 -47.78 14.24 -9.39
C MET A 10 -46.71 13.28 -9.94
N ALA A 11 -45.79 12.87 -9.07
CA ALA A 11 -44.83 11.80 -9.33
C ALA A 11 -45.13 10.62 -8.39
N THR A 12 -45.13 9.39 -8.92
CA THR A 12 -45.33 8.17 -8.13
C THR A 12 -44.03 7.37 -8.04
N THR A 13 -43.82 6.76 -6.88
CA THR A 13 -42.63 5.97 -6.56
C THR A 13 -43.01 4.83 -5.62
N TYR A 14 -42.20 3.77 -5.58
CA TYR A 14 -42.44 2.57 -4.80
C TYR A 14 -41.34 2.37 -3.74
N PRO A 15 -41.37 3.12 -2.63
CA PRO A 15 -40.44 2.89 -1.53
C PRO A 15 -40.73 1.57 -0.83
N THR A 16 -39.73 1.00 -0.17
CA THR A 16 -39.97 -0.16 0.70
C THR A 16 -40.87 0.22 1.88
N LYS A 17 -41.60 -0.77 2.43
CA LYS A 17 -42.46 -0.55 3.60
C LYS A 17 -41.71 0.05 4.80
N GLN A 18 -40.45 -0.35 5.00
CA GLN A 18 -39.60 0.16 6.08
C GLN A 18 -39.22 1.62 5.87
N GLN A 19 -38.83 1.99 4.63
CA GLN A 19 -38.52 3.38 4.28
C GLN A 19 -39.75 4.28 4.46
N TYR A 20 -40.90 3.85 3.95
CA TYR A 20 -42.14 4.62 4.07
C TYR A 20 -42.55 4.86 5.53
N ARG A 21 -42.38 3.85 6.40
CA ARG A 21 -42.63 4.00 7.85
C ARG A 21 -41.67 4.99 8.48
N ARG A 22 -40.36 4.85 8.22
CA ARG A 22 -39.33 5.75 8.76
C ARG A 22 -39.55 7.20 8.34
N TRP A 23 -39.93 7.44 7.09
CA TRP A 23 -40.25 8.79 6.61
C TRP A 23 -41.50 9.34 7.27
N GLY A 24 -42.50 8.49 7.55
CA GLY A 24 -43.66 8.88 8.36
C GLY A 24 -43.26 9.38 9.75
N GLU A 25 -42.47 8.58 10.47
CA GLU A 25 -42.00 8.95 11.82
C GLU A 25 -41.19 10.25 11.82
N MET A 26 -40.41 10.51 10.77
CA MET A 26 -39.63 11.75 10.63
C MET A 26 -40.49 12.95 10.23
N ALA A 27 -41.50 12.75 9.38
CA ALA A 27 -42.46 13.80 9.01
C ALA A 27 -43.28 14.24 10.24
N ASP A 28 -43.72 13.28 11.07
CA ASP A 28 -44.45 13.55 12.32
C ASP A 28 -43.58 14.35 13.31
N LYS A 29 -42.28 14.03 13.43
CA LYS A 29 -41.34 14.78 14.27
C LYS A 29 -41.14 16.23 13.82
N LEU A 30 -41.32 16.50 12.53
CA LEU A 30 -41.12 17.81 11.92
C LEU A 30 -42.45 18.55 11.67
N ASP A 31 -43.55 18.03 12.21
CA ASP A 31 -44.91 18.57 12.06
C ASP A 31 -45.29 18.89 10.60
N MET A 32 -44.96 17.95 9.69
CA MET A 32 -45.21 18.10 8.26
C MET A 32 -45.86 16.86 7.65
N SER A 33 -46.50 17.04 6.50
CA SER A 33 -47.05 15.92 5.75
C SER A 33 -45.92 15.03 5.20
N LYS A 34 -46.20 13.73 5.05
CA LYS A 34 -45.24 12.78 4.47
C LYS A 34 -44.78 13.20 3.06
N SER A 35 -45.70 13.72 2.25
CA SER A 35 -45.38 14.23 0.91
C SER A 35 -44.50 15.48 0.98
N GLY A 36 -44.76 16.40 1.93
CA GLY A 36 -43.91 17.57 2.16
C GLY A 36 -42.50 17.18 2.64
N PHE A 37 -42.39 16.21 3.54
CA PHE A 37 -41.11 15.67 3.98
C PHE A 37 -40.32 15.03 2.84
N ILE A 38 -40.98 14.23 2.00
CA ILE A 38 -40.34 13.60 0.83
C ILE A 38 -39.88 14.67 -0.17
N ALA A 39 -40.71 15.67 -0.45
CA ALA A 39 -40.35 16.78 -1.33
C ALA A 39 -39.11 17.53 -0.81
N ALA A 40 -39.10 17.88 0.48
CA ALA A 40 -37.98 18.57 1.12
C ALA A 40 -36.69 17.73 1.13
N MET A 41 -36.78 16.42 1.37
CA MET A 41 -35.62 15.53 1.29
C MET A 41 -35.07 15.41 -0.13
N VAL A 42 -35.95 15.36 -1.14
CA VAL A 42 -35.54 15.30 -2.55
C VAL A 42 -34.87 16.61 -2.96
N GLU A 43 -35.45 17.75 -2.59
CA GLU A 43 -34.88 19.07 -2.82
C GLU A 43 -33.52 19.24 -2.13
N ALA A 44 -33.41 18.83 -0.85
CA ALA A 44 -32.15 18.87 -0.11
C ALA A 44 -31.10 17.90 -0.69
N GLY A 45 -31.52 16.72 -1.15
CA GLY A 45 -30.67 15.77 -1.86
C GLY A 45 -30.10 16.39 -3.12
N MET A 46 -30.97 16.94 -3.98
CA MET A 46 -30.56 17.63 -5.21
C MET A 46 -29.62 18.80 -4.93
N LYS A 47 -29.89 19.60 -3.89
CA LYS A 47 -29.00 20.71 -3.49
C LYS A 47 -27.59 20.24 -3.07
N LYS A 48 -27.47 19.06 -2.45
CA LYS A 48 -26.16 18.45 -2.14
C LYS A 48 -25.44 17.89 -3.37
N PHE A 49 -26.16 17.60 -4.45
CA PHE A 49 -25.57 17.15 -5.71
C PHE A 49 -25.27 18.30 -6.68
N ASP A 50 -25.92 19.45 -6.52
CA ASP A 50 -25.61 20.71 -7.23
C ASP A 50 -24.37 21.43 -6.66
N GLU A 51 -23.93 21.05 -5.46
CA GLU A 51 -22.65 21.52 -4.91
C GLU A 51 -21.52 20.74 -5.61
N SER A 52 -21.03 21.29 -6.73
CA SER A 52 -19.90 20.73 -7.47
C SER A 52 -18.69 20.65 -6.55
N VAL A 53 -18.44 19.47 -5.98
CA VAL A 53 -17.18 19.16 -5.29
C VAL A 53 -16.10 19.18 -6.36
N GLU A 54 -15.36 20.29 -6.46
CA GLU A 54 -14.15 20.32 -7.28
C GLU A 54 -13.15 19.34 -6.66
N PRO A 55 -12.73 18.30 -7.41
CA PRO A 55 -11.68 17.42 -6.93
C PRO A 55 -10.38 18.21 -6.78
N ASP A 56 -9.75 18.17 -5.60
CA ASP A 56 -8.46 18.83 -5.34
C ASP A 56 -7.35 18.41 -6.32
N LYS A 57 -7.50 17.24 -6.95
CA LYS A 57 -6.62 16.71 -7.98
C LYS A 57 -7.43 16.15 -9.11
N THR A 58 -7.01 16.46 -10.32
CA THR A 58 -7.58 15.87 -11.52
C THR A 58 -7.29 14.36 -11.57
N ASN A 59 -8.15 13.61 -12.27
CA ASN A 59 -7.90 12.18 -12.53
C ASN A 59 -6.58 11.93 -13.27
N GLN A 60 -6.08 12.93 -14.00
CA GLN A 60 -4.78 12.84 -14.66
C GLN A 60 -3.63 12.89 -13.65
N GLU A 61 -3.64 13.86 -12.74
CA GLU A 61 -2.61 13.99 -11.69
C GLU A 61 -2.57 12.76 -10.76
N LEU A 62 -3.73 12.15 -10.48
CA LEU A 62 -3.81 10.90 -9.71
C LEU A 62 -3.20 9.71 -10.47
N ARG A 63 -3.33 9.67 -11.81
CA ARG A 63 -2.71 8.63 -12.64
C ARG A 63 -1.20 8.80 -12.70
N GLU A 64 -0.73 10.03 -12.88
CA GLU A 64 0.69 10.36 -12.87
C GLU A 64 1.34 9.97 -11.53
N GLN A 65 0.74 10.39 -10.40
CA GLN A 65 1.22 10.01 -9.06
C GLN A 65 1.26 8.50 -8.84
N ARG A 66 0.23 7.79 -9.29
CA ARG A 66 0.19 6.32 -9.20
C ARG A 66 1.28 5.69 -10.06
N ASP A 67 1.50 6.19 -11.26
CA ASP A 67 2.48 5.63 -12.19
C ASP A 67 3.91 5.89 -11.68
N ASP A 68 4.18 7.06 -11.11
CA ASP A 68 5.45 7.38 -10.43
C ASP A 68 5.72 6.43 -9.25
N LEU A 69 4.75 6.28 -8.34
CA LEU A 69 4.86 5.37 -7.20
C LEU A 69 5.07 3.91 -7.63
N LYS A 70 4.43 3.50 -8.73
CA LYS A 70 4.61 2.16 -9.28
C LYS A 70 6.04 1.97 -9.81
N ASN A 71 6.56 2.95 -10.53
CA ASN A 71 7.94 2.91 -11.05
C ASN A 71 8.96 2.84 -9.91
N GLU A 72 8.79 3.65 -8.86
CA GLU A 72 9.64 3.60 -7.66
C GLU A 72 9.60 2.22 -6.99
N LEU A 73 8.40 1.65 -6.83
CA LEU A 73 8.22 0.33 -6.24
C LEU A 73 8.88 -0.78 -7.08
N ASP A 74 8.70 -0.74 -8.40
CA ASP A 74 9.28 -1.73 -9.31
C ASP A 74 10.81 -1.64 -9.31
N ASN A 75 11.38 -0.43 -9.30
CA ASN A 75 12.82 -0.21 -9.17
C ASN A 75 13.37 -0.75 -7.83
N ALA A 76 12.67 -0.50 -6.73
CA ALA A 76 13.07 -1.00 -5.41
C ALA A 76 13.06 -2.54 -5.35
N ARG A 77 12.03 -3.17 -5.94
CA ARG A 77 11.94 -4.64 -6.04
C ARG A 77 13.03 -5.23 -6.92
N GLU A 78 13.35 -4.60 -8.04
CA GLU A 78 14.45 -5.04 -8.90
C GLU A 78 15.80 -4.97 -8.17
N ARG A 79 16.02 -3.90 -7.40
CA ARG A 79 17.22 -3.77 -6.55
C ARG A 79 17.29 -4.87 -5.50
N ILE A 80 16.18 -5.14 -4.79
CA ILE A 80 16.10 -6.24 -3.81
C ILE A 80 16.43 -7.57 -4.47
N ASN A 81 15.79 -7.89 -5.61
CA ASN A 81 16.05 -9.14 -6.32
C ASN A 81 17.52 -9.27 -6.74
N LYS A 82 18.15 -8.20 -7.23
CA LYS A 82 19.59 -8.23 -7.57
C LYS A 82 20.47 -8.49 -6.34
N LEU A 83 20.10 -7.94 -5.18
CA LEU A 83 20.84 -8.16 -3.93
C LEU A 83 20.62 -9.59 -3.41
N GLU A 84 19.39 -10.07 -3.43
CA GLU A 84 19.04 -11.45 -3.06
C GLU A 84 19.69 -12.46 -3.98
N ASP A 85 19.67 -12.25 -5.30
CA ASP A 85 20.33 -13.12 -6.27
C ASP A 85 21.82 -13.22 -5.98
N ARG A 86 22.51 -12.11 -5.67
CA ARG A 86 23.93 -12.13 -5.29
C ARG A 86 24.17 -12.91 -4.00
N LEU A 87 23.33 -12.72 -2.98
CA LEU A 87 23.44 -13.38 -1.68
C LEU A 87 23.19 -14.89 -1.80
N TYR A 88 22.09 -15.28 -2.45
CA TYR A 88 21.69 -16.68 -2.55
C TYR A 88 22.49 -17.45 -3.59
N HIS A 89 22.95 -16.83 -4.69
CA HIS A 89 23.82 -17.54 -5.64
C HIS A 89 25.17 -17.88 -5.02
N SER A 90 25.80 -17.02 -4.20
CA SER A 90 27.10 -17.34 -3.61
C SER A 90 26.99 -18.51 -2.62
N ASP A 91 26.01 -18.46 -1.72
CA ASP A 91 25.81 -19.51 -0.71
C ASP A 91 25.31 -20.82 -1.34
N SER A 92 24.34 -20.75 -2.26
CA SER A 92 23.81 -21.95 -2.91
C SER A 92 24.82 -22.56 -3.89
N ALA A 93 25.65 -21.74 -4.55
CA ALA A 93 26.72 -22.25 -5.39
C ALA A 93 27.78 -22.98 -4.57
N GLU A 94 28.13 -22.45 -3.39
CA GLU A 94 29.08 -23.09 -2.49
C GLU A 94 28.56 -24.43 -1.98
N ILE A 95 27.29 -24.49 -1.56
CA ILE A 95 26.63 -25.75 -1.17
C ILE A 95 26.65 -26.75 -2.34
N ARG A 96 26.29 -26.30 -3.55
CA ARG A 96 26.28 -27.16 -4.74
C ARG A 96 27.67 -27.68 -5.07
N TRP A 97 28.68 -26.82 -5.00
CA TRP A 97 30.07 -27.17 -5.21
C TRP A 97 30.53 -28.21 -4.19
N PHE A 98 30.30 -27.96 -2.90
CA PHE A 98 30.72 -28.86 -1.82
C PHE A 98 30.06 -30.24 -1.92
N VAL A 99 28.76 -30.30 -2.19
CA VAL A 99 28.03 -31.57 -2.38
C VAL A 99 28.51 -32.29 -3.63
N SER A 100 28.84 -31.58 -4.72
CA SER A 100 29.38 -32.19 -5.93
C SER A 100 30.77 -32.80 -5.72
N LYS A 101 31.59 -32.20 -4.85
CA LYS A 101 32.94 -32.69 -4.49
C LYS A 101 32.91 -33.79 -3.44
N ASN A 102 31.87 -33.83 -2.61
CA ASN A 102 31.71 -34.81 -1.54
C ASN A 102 30.31 -35.46 -1.60
N PRO A 103 30.05 -36.35 -2.59
CA PRO A 103 28.77 -37.04 -2.70
C PRO A 103 28.50 -37.89 -1.45
N GLY A 104 27.29 -37.80 -0.89
CA GLY A 104 26.91 -38.52 0.33
C GLY A 104 27.38 -37.86 1.64
N THR A 105 27.88 -36.61 1.58
CA THR A 105 28.17 -35.82 2.77
C THR A 105 26.92 -35.61 3.62
N ASP A 106 27.09 -35.58 4.93
CA ASP A 106 25.99 -35.29 5.85
C ASP A 106 25.79 -33.77 6.02
N PHE A 107 24.66 -33.40 6.62
CA PHE A 107 24.33 -32.00 6.85
C PHE A 107 25.30 -31.30 7.81
N ASN A 108 25.88 -32.01 8.79
CA ASN A 108 26.80 -31.42 9.74
C ASN A 108 28.13 -31.06 9.07
N CYS A 109 28.66 -31.91 8.21
CA CYS A 109 29.85 -31.64 7.40
C CYS A 109 29.63 -30.44 6.46
N LEU A 110 28.44 -30.29 5.89
CA LEU A 110 28.09 -29.10 5.09
C LEU A 110 28.08 -27.83 5.96
N VAL A 111 27.47 -27.87 7.14
CA VAL A 111 27.41 -26.73 8.06
C VAL A 111 28.81 -26.35 8.57
N GLU A 112 29.66 -27.32 8.90
CA GLU A 112 31.05 -27.07 9.29
C GLU A 112 31.85 -26.43 8.16
N HIS A 113 31.69 -26.92 6.92
CA HIS A 113 32.33 -26.32 5.74
C HIS A 113 31.88 -24.87 5.55
N LEU A 114 30.57 -24.62 5.56
CA LEU A 114 30.04 -23.26 5.43
C LEU A 114 30.57 -22.35 6.55
N ARG A 115 30.61 -22.83 7.80
CA ARG A 115 31.13 -22.05 8.93
C ARG A 115 32.61 -21.68 8.75
N ALA A 116 33.40 -22.58 8.16
CA ALA A 116 34.81 -22.34 7.87
C ALA A 116 35.01 -21.34 6.71
N THR A 117 34.11 -21.34 5.71
CA THR A 117 34.18 -20.41 4.56
C THR A 117 33.46 -19.08 4.80
N VAL A 118 32.63 -18.97 5.84
CA VAL A 118 31.90 -17.73 6.18
C VAL A 118 32.83 -16.51 6.35
N PRO A 119 33.98 -16.57 7.06
CA PRO A 119 34.85 -15.41 7.23
C PRO A 119 35.40 -14.85 5.91
N GLU A 120 35.89 -15.72 5.02
CA GLU A 120 36.44 -15.32 3.72
C GLU A 120 35.36 -14.69 2.83
N ARG A 121 34.16 -15.30 2.80
CA ARG A 121 33.02 -14.77 2.04
C ARG A 121 32.49 -13.47 2.64
N ALA A 122 32.50 -13.34 3.97
CA ALA A 122 32.12 -12.10 4.63
C ALA A 122 33.04 -10.94 4.23
N ASP A 123 34.34 -11.19 4.01
CA ASP A 123 35.31 -10.20 3.58
C ASP A 123 35.09 -9.75 2.12
N ASP A 124 34.83 -10.71 1.22
CA ASP A 124 34.43 -10.42 -0.17
C ASP A 124 33.13 -9.58 -0.23
N HIS A 125 32.17 -9.91 0.63
CA HIS A 125 30.92 -9.18 0.74
C HIS A 125 31.12 -7.79 1.34
N LEU A 126 31.95 -7.65 2.37
CA LEU A 126 32.28 -6.37 2.98
C LEU A 126 32.97 -5.43 1.99
N THR A 127 33.91 -5.93 1.21
CA THR A 127 34.58 -5.16 0.15
C THR A 127 33.57 -4.62 -0.88
N THR A 128 32.52 -5.38 -1.17
CA THR A 128 31.46 -4.96 -2.09
C THR A 128 30.52 -3.93 -1.46
N MET A 129 30.24 -4.05 -0.16
CA MET A 129 29.34 -3.16 0.59
C MET A 129 30.00 -1.88 1.08
N GLU A 130 31.34 -1.87 1.16
CA GLU A 130 32.14 -0.74 1.60
C GLU A 130 31.94 0.46 0.68
N GLY A 131 31.50 1.58 1.25
CA GLY A 131 31.21 2.81 0.52
C GLY A 131 29.80 2.90 -0.07
N GLU A 132 29.07 1.79 -0.20
CA GLU A 132 27.63 1.80 -0.59
C GLU A 132 26.71 1.80 0.64
N SER A 133 26.87 0.83 1.54
CA SER A 133 25.96 0.62 2.68
C SER A 133 26.69 0.47 4.01
N VAL A 134 27.98 0.13 3.98
CA VAL A 134 28.82 -0.04 5.15
C VAL A 134 30.06 0.84 5.00
N GLU A 135 30.49 1.43 6.10
CA GLU A 135 31.73 2.19 6.23
C GLU A 135 32.65 1.43 7.19
N VAL A 136 33.87 1.12 6.74
CA VAL A 136 34.88 0.43 7.54
C VAL A 136 35.78 1.50 8.20
N ARG A 137 35.84 1.51 9.53
CA ARG A 137 36.72 2.40 10.30
C ARG A 137 37.60 1.58 11.22
N GLY A 138 38.82 1.28 10.76
CA GLY A 138 39.70 0.34 11.45
C GLY A 138 39.11 -1.08 11.41
N GLU A 139 39.01 -1.74 12.56
CA GLU A 139 38.41 -3.09 12.69
C GLU A 139 36.89 -3.07 12.94
N LYS A 140 36.24 -1.92 12.76
CA LYS A 140 34.83 -1.73 13.10
C LYS A 140 34.01 -1.34 11.88
N LEU A 141 32.84 -1.96 11.76
CA LEU A 141 31.89 -1.78 10.67
C LEU A 141 30.75 -0.89 11.14
N TYR A 142 30.43 0.15 10.34
CA TYR A 142 29.35 1.09 10.60
C TYR A 142 28.40 1.16 9.40
N PRO A 143 27.09 1.36 9.58
CA PRO A 143 26.21 1.68 8.46
C PRO A 143 26.53 3.09 7.92
N THR A 144 26.37 3.33 6.62
CA THR A 144 26.52 4.68 6.05
C THR A 144 25.40 5.61 6.57
N PRO A 145 25.60 6.94 6.55
CA PRO A 145 24.62 7.90 7.08
C PRO A 145 23.23 7.78 6.43
N GLU A 146 23.20 7.46 5.13
CA GLU A 146 21.97 7.25 4.36
C GLU A 146 21.24 5.98 4.83
N THR A 147 21.97 4.87 5.00
CA THR A 147 21.39 3.61 5.48
C THR A 147 20.93 3.69 6.94
N ALA A 148 21.65 4.46 7.76
CA ALA A 148 21.29 4.69 9.16
C ALA A 148 19.98 5.49 9.32
N GLN A 149 19.70 6.42 8.41
CA GLN A 149 18.45 7.20 8.40
C GLN A 149 17.24 6.36 7.96
N GLU A 150 17.41 5.47 6.98
CA GLU A 150 16.36 4.54 6.53
C GLU A 150 15.94 3.54 7.62
N MET A 151 16.90 3.05 8.42
CA MET A 151 16.62 2.10 9.51
C MET A 151 15.88 2.73 10.70
N GLN A 152 15.95 4.05 10.89
CA GLN A 152 15.26 4.76 11.99
C GLN A 152 13.81 5.14 11.66
N GLN A 153 13.39 5.02 10.40
CA GLN A 153 12.03 5.34 9.94
C GLN A 153 11.13 4.10 9.75
N ARG A 154 11.65 2.90 10.07
CA ARG A 154 10.90 1.64 10.14
C ARG A 154 10.60 1.27 11.59
#